data_AF-A0AAV6D3E6-F1
#
_entry.id   AF-A0AAV6D3E6-F1
#
_cell.length_a   1.000
_cell.length_b   1.000
_cell.length_c   1.000
_cell.angle_alpha   90.00
_cell.angle_beta   90.00
_cell.angle_gamma   90.00
#
_symmetry.space_group_name_H-M   'P 1'
#
loop_
_entity.id
_entity.type
_entity.pdbx_description
1 polymer ?
#
loop_
_entity_poly.entity_id
_entity_poly.type
_entity_poly.pdbx_seq_one_letter_code
_entity_poly.pdbx_strand_id
1 'polypeptide(L)'
;MRRAERARLFLDLLENALNRGQPVEEMILSLAQSHDRTVGVRFHLLAAHIESGLRFGEAFKKVSRFLPPQISAMIHVGEKLGDLKKTLPACREILRERPAGVRSAIHYMLLVVLFFSPVFVFVLMLTTTFVVPKFRDVAAGMNVKLSPLTTFVFATSNWLIEFEIFIFLLLVLITFIYIGGPGVVRWFQFRGLPFLDWIAWRIPWKQKRLQRTFSAMLTVLLDGGVPEAEAVRLAGDCTANEICRHRAQRVIAALQQGAKLDDAVRFFDDTGEFRWRLTNAVHAHGGFLDALRGWHESLDAKAFQQEETTAHVVTSGLVILNGALVALIATAMFGMLVMILKGVLAAD
;
A
#
# COMPACT_ATOMS: atom_id res chain seq x y z
N MET A 1 -12.75 4.38 -16.66
CA MET A 1 -12.90 3.38 -15.60
C MET A 1 -11.61 3.18 -14.83
N ARG A 2 -11.68 3.26 -13.50
CA ARG A 2 -10.57 2.92 -12.58
C ARG A 2 -10.27 1.41 -12.70
N ARG A 3 -9.05 0.99 -12.36
CA ARG A 3 -8.62 -0.43 -12.46
C ARG A 3 -9.53 -1.39 -11.68
N ALA A 4 -10.10 -0.94 -10.56
CA ALA A 4 -11.05 -1.72 -9.75
C ALA A 4 -12.44 -1.85 -10.41
N GLU A 5 -12.95 -0.79 -11.05
CA GLU A 5 -14.23 -0.83 -11.78
C GLU A 5 -14.15 -1.79 -12.97
N ARG A 6 -13.05 -1.75 -13.73
CA ARG A 6 -12.82 -2.71 -14.83
C ARG A 6 -12.74 -4.14 -14.32
N ALA A 7 -12.12 -4.34 -13.17
CA ALA A 7 -12.02 -5.66 -12.56
C ALA A 7 -13.40 -6.17 -12.12
N ARG A 8 -14.25 -5.33 -11.52
CA ARG A 8 -15.64 -5.71 -11.19
C ARG A 8 -16.45 -6.07 -12.43
N LEU A 9 -16.44 -5.19 -13.42
CA LEU A 9 -17.14 -5.42 -14.68
C LEU A 9 -16.68 -6.72 -15.34
N PHE A 10 -15.37 -6.99 -15.37
CA PHE A 10 -14.84 -8.25 -15.89
C PHE A 10 -15.31 -9.48 -15.10
N LEU A 11 -15.34 -9.42 -13.77
CA LEU A 11 -15.83 -10.54 -12.95
C LEU A 11 -17.34 -10.75 -13.13
N ASP A 12 -18.13 -9.68 -13.26
CA ASP A 12 -19.58 -9.78 -13.48
C ASP A 12 -19.88 -10.41 -14.84
N LEU A 13 -19.12 -10.05 -15.88
CA LEU A 13 -19.21 -10.69 -17.20
C LEU A 13 -18.82 -12.16 -17.14
N LEU A 14 -17.75 -12.49 -16.42
CA LEU A 14 -17.28 -13.86 -16.25
C LEU A 14 -18.31 -14.71 -15.49
N GLU A 15 -18.88 -14.17 -14.41
CA GLU A 15 -19.95 -14.84 -13.66
C GLU A 15 -21.20 -15.09 -14.51
N ASN A 16 -21.62 -14.08 -15.29
CA ASN A 16 -22.76 -14.21 -16.18
C ASN A 16 -22.52 -15.27 -17.26
N ALA A 17 -21.34 -15.34 -17.85
CA ALA A 17 -20.98 -16.37 -18.83
C ALA A 17 -20.99 -17.77 -18.21
N LEU A 18 -20.34 -17.94 -17.04
CA LEU A 18 -20.31 -19.21 -16.33
C LEU A 18 -21.71 -19.66 -15.90
N ASN A 19 -22.57 -18.75 -15.47
CA ASN A 19 -23.96 -19.07 -15.11
C ASN A 19 -24.81 -19.48 -16.32
N ARG A 20 -24.46 -19.00 -17.52
CA ARG A 20 -25.09 -19.41 -18.79
C ARG A 20 -24.48 -20.67 -19.39
N GLY A 21 -23.44 -21.23 -18.78
CA GLY A 21 -22.69 -22.37 -19.32
C GLY A 21 -21.88 -22.03 -20.58
N GLN A 22 -21.66 -20.74 -20.86
CA GLN A 22 -20.90 -20.29 -22.03
C GLN A 22 -19.39 -20.39 -21.73
N PRO A 23 -18.57 -20.88 -22.68
CA PRO A 23 -17.11 -20.82 -22.58
C PRO A 23 -16.62 -19.39 -22.35
N VAL A 24 -15.65 -19.23 -21.44
CA VAL A 24 -15.13 -17.90 -21.07
C VAL A 24 -14.46 -17.22 -22.27
N GLU A 25 -13.80 -18.00 -23.12
CA GLU A 25 -13.20 -17.57 -24.36
C GLU A 25 -14.23 -16.94 -25.31
N GLU A 26 -15.37 -17.59 -25.49
CA GLU A 26 -16.44 -17.12 -26.38
C GLU A 26 -17.07 -15.81 -25.86
N MET A 27 -17.24 -15.68 -24.54
CA MET A 27 -17.68 -14.42 -23.94
C MET A 27 -16.67 -13.29 -24.21
N ILE A 28 -15.38 -13.56 -24.09
CA ILE A 28 -14.34 -12.54 -24.31
C ILE A 28 -14.33 -12.10 -25.79
N LEU A 29 -14.44 -13.05 -26.72
CA LEU A 29 -14.48 -12.76 -28.16
C LEU A 29 -15.73 -11.98 -28.57
N SER A 30 -16.91 -12.43 -28.14
CA SER A 30 -18.18 -11.76 -28.45
C SER A 30 -18.23 -10.33 -27.90
N LEU A 31 -17.70 -10.11 -26.70
CA LEU A 31 -17.62 -8.78 -26.11
C LEU A 31 -16.52 -7.92 -26.75
N ALA A 32 -15.42 -8.50 -27.23
CA ALA A 32 -14.42 -7.74 -27.98
C ALA A 32 -14.98 -7.26 -29.32
N GLN A 33 -15.86 -8.05 -29.96
CA GLN A 33 -16.53 -7.70 -31.20
C GLN A 33 -17.60 -6.61 -31.04
N SER A 34 -18.19 -6.44 -29.84
CA SER A 34 -19.19 -5.39 -29.59
C SER A 34 -18.62 -3.96 -29.64
N HIS A 35 -17.31 -3.81 -29.82
CA HIS A 35 -16.58 -2.53 -29.94
C HIS A 35 -16.83 -1.56 -28.76
N ASP A 36 -17.30 -2.07 -27.61
CA ASP A 36 -17.51 -1.24 -26.44
C ASP A 36 -16.16 -0.77 -25.88
N ARG A 37 -15.95 0.56 -25.93
CA ARG A 37 -14.72 1.20 -25.44
C ARG A 37 -14.57 1.11 -23.91
N THR A 38 -15.62 0.73 -23.17
CA THR A 38 -15.59 0.65 -21.70
C THR A 38 -14.58 -0.38 -21.18
N VAL A 39 -14.44 -1.52 -21.87
CA VAL A 39 -13.60 -2.66 -21.45
C VAL A 39 -12.10 -2.38 -21.61
N GLY A 40 -11.76 -1.51 -22.56
CA GLY A 40 -10.44 -0.91 -22.75
C GLY A 40 -9.41 -1.77 -23.50
N VAL A 41 -8.31 -1.14 -23.92
CA VAL A 41 -7.28 -1.74 -24.82
C VAL A 41 -6.74 -3.10 -24.35
N ARG A 42 -6.56 -3.28 -23.04
CA ARG A 42 -6.04 -4.55 -22.49
C ARG A 42 -7.01 -5.72 -22.65
N PHE A 43 -8.31 -5.46 -22.68
CA PHE A 43 -9.30 -6.50 -22.94
C PHE A 43 -9.24 -6.97 -24.40
N HIS A 44 -9.12 -6.03 -25.34
CA HIS A 44 -8.92 -6.39 -26.75
C HIS A 44 -7.61 -7.15 -26.98
N LEU A 45 -6.53 -6.82 -26.26
CA LEU A 45 -5.29 -7.62 -26.29
C LEU A 45 -5.51 -9.05 -25.76
N LEU A 46 -6.34 -9.22 -24.73
CA LEU A 46 -6.69 -10.54 -24.22
C LEU A 46 -7.47 -11.33 -25.27
N ALA A 47 -8.47 -10.71 -25.90
CA ALA A 47 -9.24 -11.31 -26.97
C ALA A 47 -8.34 -11.72 -28.15
N ALA A 48 -7.46 -10.84 -28.63
CA ALA A 48 -6.52 -11.13 -29.71
C ALA A 48 -5.60 -12.32 -29.40
N HIS A 49 -5.17 -12.48 -28.14
CA HIS A 49 -4.41 -13.65 -27.72
C HIS A 49 -5.24 -14.93 -27.73
N ILE A 50 -6.51 -14.87 -27.35
CA ILE A 50 -7.42 -16.02 -27.43
C ILE A 50 -7.71 -16.36 -28.91
N GLU A 51 -7.93 -15.37 -29.77
CA GLU A 51 -8.08 -15.56 -31.23
C GLU A 51 -6.86 -16.23 -31.86
N SER A 52 -5.65 -15.93 -31.35
CA SER A 52 -4.41 -16.57 -31.80
C SER A 52 -4.27 -18.04 -31.37
N GLY A 53 -5.26 -18.59 -30.65
CA GLY A 53 -5.30 -19.99 -30.23
C GLY A 53 -4.74 -20.27 -28.84
N LEU A 54 -4.41 -19.23 -28.05
CA LEU A 54 -3.99 -19.42 -26.67
C LEU A 54 -5.19 -19.74 -25.77
N ARG A 55 -4.99 -20.66 -24.82
CA ARG A 55 -5.96 -20.90 -23.75
C ARG A 55 -6.11 -19.67 -22.86
N PHE A 56 -7.29 -19.50 -22.25
CA PHE A 56 -7.61 -18.36 -21.40
C PHE A 56 -6.50 -18.00 -20.40
N GLY A 57 -5.97 -18.95 -19.63
CA GLY A 57 -4.90 -18.70 -18.66
C GLY A 57 -3.58 -18.24 -19.26
N GLU A 58 -3.21 -18.77 -20.42
CA GLU A 58 -1.98 -18.39 -21.12
C GLU A 58 -2.10 -17.00 -21.72
N ALA A 59 -3.23 -16.70 -22.36
CA ALA A 59 -3.57 -15.38 -22.86
C ALA A 59 -3.57 -14.36 -21.70
N PHE A 60 -4.16 -14.73 -20.57
CA PHE A 60 -4.26 -13.89 -19.39
C PHE A 60 -2.89 -13.59 -18.75
N LYS A 61 -1.97 -14.56 -18.74
CA LYS A 61 -0.58 -14.34 -18.30
C LYS A 61 0.18 -13.34 -19.19
N LYS A 62 -0.08 -13.33 -20.51
CA LYS A 62 0.56 -12.39 -21.45
C LYS A 62 0.05 -10.96 -21.26
N VAL A 63 -1.22 -10.76 -20.90
CA VAL A 63 -1.78 -9.43 -20.66
C VAL A 63 -1.51 -8.95 -19.23
N SER A 64 -0.25 -8.59 -18.98
CA SER A 64 0.13 -8.08 -17.66
C SER A 64 -0.60 -6.78 -17.30
N ARG A 65 -0.93 -6.63 -16.01
CA ARG A 65 -1.59 -5.44 -15.42
C ARG A 65 -3.07 -5.24 -15.80
N PHE A 66 -3.76 -6.15 -16.48
CA PHE A 66 -5.21 -6.03 -16.73
C PHE A 66 -5.98 -5.99 -15.40
N LEU A 67 -5.83 -7.02 -14.57
CA LEU A 67 -6.39 -7.09 -13.21
C LEU A 67 -5.32 -6.84 -12.13
N PRO A 68 -5.71 -6.51 -10.89
CA PRO A 68 -4.82 -6.57 -9.73
C PRO A 68 -4.13 -7.95 -9.59
N PRO A 69 -2.88 -8.01 -9.11
CA PRO A 69 -2.12 -9.27 -9.01
C PRO A 69 -2.84 -10.38 -8.22
N GLN A 70 -3.53 -10.02 -7.14
CA GLN A 70 -4.26 -10.97 -6.29
C GLN A 70 -5.41 -11.64 -7.06
N ILE A 71 -6.21 -10.85 -7.78
CA ILE A 71 -7.34 -11.33 -8.59
C ILE A 71 -6.83 -12.18 -9.76
N SER A 72 -5.73 -11.74 -10.38
CA SER A 72 -5.07 -12.52 -11.42
C SER A 72 -4.62 -13.90 -10.93
N ALA A 73 -4.08 -13.97 -9.71
CA ALA A 73 -3.66 -15.24 -9.12
C ALA A 73 -4.87 -16.12 -8.77
N MET A 74 -5.95 -15.55 -8.23
CA MET A 74 -7.19 -16.27 -7.93
C MET A 74 -7.84 -16.88 -9.17
N ILE A 75 -7.93 -16.13 -10.26
CA ILE A 75 -8.45 -16.64 -11.54
C ILE A 75 -7.60 -17.81 -12.05
N HIS A 76 -6.25 -17.68 -11.95
CA HIS A 76 -5.36 -18.76 -12.36
C HIS A 76 -5.52 -20.02 -11.50
N VAL A 77 -5.76 -19.85 -10.20
CA VAL A 77 -6.09 -20.97 -9.31
C VAL A 77 -7.42 -21.61 -9.69
N GLY A 78 -8.47 -20.82 -9.97
CA GLY A 78 -9.78 -21.31 -10.38
C GLY A 78 -9.73 -22.09 -11.69
N GLU A 79 -8.96 -21.60 -12.66
CA GLU A 79 -8.70 -22.30 -13.92
C GLU A 79 -7.95 -23.62 -13.69
N LYS A 80 -6.93 -23.64 -12.82
CA LYS A 80 -6.18 -24.86 -12.49
C LYS A 80 -7.06 -25.92 -11.81
N LEU A 81 -8.02 -25.49 -11.00
CA LEU A 81 -9.01 -26.35 -10.37
C LEU A 81 -10.15 -26.77 -11.34
N GLY A 82 -10.22 -26.18 -12.54
CA GLY A 82 -11.29 -26.40 -13.51
C GLY A 82 -12.63 -25.76 -13.12
N ASP A 83 -12.67 -24.99 -12.04
CA ASP A 83 -13.88 -24.36 -11.51
C ASP A 83 -13.59 -22.91 -11.12
N LEU A 84 -13.69 -22.03 -12.13
CA LEU A 84 -13.58 -20.59 -11.95
C LEU A 84 -14.72 -20.02 -11.09
N LYS A 85 -15.90 -20.64 -11.11
CA LYS A 85 -17.08 -20.17 -10.39
C LYS A 85 -16.84 -20.18 -8.88
N LYS A 86 -16.13 -21.20 -8.38
CA LYS A 86 -15.72 -21.27 -6.97
C LYS A 86 -14.84 -20.10 -6.55
N THR A 87 -13.98 -19.56 -7.41
CA THR A 87 -13.03 -18.50 -7.02
C THR A 87 -13.59 -17.07 -7.10
N LEU A 88 -14.73 -16.89 -7.79
CA LEU A 88 -15.37 -15.57 -7.96
C LEU A 88 -15.75 -14.88 -6.64
N PRO A 89 -16.32 -15.57 -5.63
CA PRO A 89 -16.61 -14.98 -4.32
C PRO A 89 -15.39 -14.38 -3.64
N ALA A 90 -14.24 -15.06 -3.67
CA ALA A 90 -12.99 -14.53 -3.10
C ALA A 90 -12.50 -13.29 -3.86
N CYS A 91 -12.61 -13.31 -5.19
CA CYS A 91 -12.26 -12.16 -6.02
C CYS A 91 -13.15 -10.94 -5.71
N ARG A 92 -14.45 -11.17 -5.51
CA ARG A 92 -15.42 -10.14 -5.12
C ARG A 92 -15.14 -9.60 -3.73
N GLU A 93 -14.76 -10.44 -2.78
CA GLU A 93 -14.39 -9.97 -1.45
C GLU A 93 -13.16 -9.06 -1.51
N ILE A 94 -12.17 -9.33 -2.36
CA ILE A 94 -11.02 -8.42 -2.56
C ILE A 94 -11.42 -7.10 -3.24
N LEU A 95 -12.40 -7.14 -4.15
CA LEU A 95 -12.89 -5.97 -4.88
C LEU A 95 -13.96 -5.18 -4.15
N ARG A 96 -14.51 -5.73 -3.07
CA ARG A 96 -15.59 -5.12 -2.31
C ARG A 96 -15.15 -3.71 -1.92
N GLU A 97 -16.10 -2.77 -2.02
CA GLU A 97 -15.78 -1.36 -1.87
C GLU A 97 -15.00 -1.12 -0.60
N ARG A 98 -13.80 -0.57 -0.78
CA ARG A 98 -13.12 0.02 0.35
C ARG A 98 -14.03 1.14 0.86
N PRO A 99 -14.31 1.22 2.17
CA PRO A 99 -15.09 2.31 2.70
C PRO A 99 -14.52 3.64 2.17
N ALA A 100 -15.41 4.59 1.86
CA ALA A 100 -15.12 5.84 1.14
C ALA A 100 -13.90 6.63 1.66
N GLY A 101 -13.45 6.35 2.89
CA GLY A 101 -12.22 6.85 3.49
C GLY A 101 -10.92 6.58 2.72
N VAL A 102 -10.84 5.61 1.79
CA VAL A 102 -9.57 5.36 1.04
C VAL A 102 -9.10 6.52 0.19
N ARG A 103 -10.00 7.45 -0.18
CA ARG A 103 -9.54 8.70 -0.77
C ARG A 103 -8.77 9.54 0.25
N SER A 104 -9.19 9.61 1.50
CA SER A 104 -8.60 10.44 2.56
C SER A 104 -7.08 10.26 2.69
N ALA A 105 -6.59 9.04 2.93
CA ALA A 105 -5.17 8.79 3.22
C ALA A 105 -4.23 9.17 2.06
N ILE A 106 -4.58 8.82 0.81
CA ILE A 106 -3.78 9.19 -0.37
C ILE A 106 -3.85 10.70 -0.62
N HIS A 107 -5.04 11.31 -0.47
CA HIS A 107 -5.18 12.75 -0.67
C HIS A 107 -4.38 13.52 0.37
N TYR A 108 -4.34 13.06 1.61
CA TYR A 108 -3.57 13.66 2.68
C TYR A 108 -2.06 13.55 2.42
N MET A 109 -1.57 12.37 2.03
CA MET A 109 -0.16 12.18 1.69
C MET A 109 0.26 13.05 0.48
N LEU A 110 -0.61 13.18 -0.52
CA LEU A 110 -0.39 14.07 -1.66
C LEU A 110 -0.37 15.54 -1.25
N LEU A 111 -1.28 15.97 -0.38
CA LEU A 111 -1.35 17.35 0.10
C LEU A 111 -0.04 17.72 0.81
N VAL A 112 0.47 16.85 1.68
CA VAL A 112 1.71 17.09 2.42
C VAL A 112 2.92 17.20 1.51
N VAL A 113 3.05 16.26 0.55
CA VAL A 113 4.20 16.20 -0.36
C VAL A 113 4.16 17.32 -1.40
N LEU A 114 2.97 17.68 -1.90
CA LEU A 114 2.82 18.65 -2.98
C LEU A 114 2.72 20.09 -2.49
N PHE A 115 2.15 20.33 -1.31
CA PHE A 115 1.93 21.68 -0.79
C PHE A 115 2.78 21.98 0.44
N PHE A 116 2.67 21.22 1.53
CA PHE A 116 3.32 21.60 2.80
C PHE A 116 4.85 21.51 2.75
N SER A 117 5.40 20.40 2.28
CA SER A 117 6.85 20.18 2.30
C SER A 117 7.62 21.14 1.39
N PRO A 118 7.19 21.41 0.13
CA PRO A 118 7.89 22.37 -0.73
C PRO A 118 7.85 23.79 -0.19
N VAL A 119 6.70 24.23 0.37
CA VAL A 119 6.58 25.55 0.98
C VAL A 119 7.55 25.70 2.14
N PHE A 120 7.68 24.67 2.97
CA PHE A 120 8.59 24.71 4.12
C PHE A 120 10.06 24.78 3.70
N VAL A 121 10.49 23.91 2.78
CA VAL A 121 11.84 23.93 2.21
C VAL A 121 12.14 25.29 1.58
N PHE A 122 11.17 25.86 0.87
CA PHE A 122 11.30 27.20 0.27
C PHE A 122 11.51 28.29 1.32
N VAL A 123 10.69 28.33 2.37
CA VAL A 123 10.81 29.33 3.45
C VAL A 123 12.15 29.23 4.17
N LEU A 124 12.62 28.01 4.46
CA LEU A 124 13.92 27.80 5.08
C LEU A 124 15.08 28.21 4.19
N MET A 125 15.03 27.83 2.91
CA MET A 125 16.04 28.21 1.93
C MET A 125 16.12 29.74 1.77
N LEU A 126 14.97 30.41 1.69
CA LEU A 126 14.89 31.87 1.61
C LEU A 126 15.49 32.52 2.86
N THR A 127 15.11 32.03 4.04
CA THR A 127 15.58 32.59 5.32
C THR A 127 17.10 32.45 5.45
N THR A 128 17.68 31.29 5.15
CA THR A 128 19.13 31.08 5.29
C THR A 128 19.94 31.76 4.19
N THR A 129 19.42 31.86 2.96
CA THR A 129 20.19 32.42 1.83
C THR A 129 20.13 33.94 1.79
N PHE A 130 18.99 34.54 2.15
CA PHE A 130 18.81 36.00 2.06
C PHE A 130 18.79 36.68 3.42
N VAL A 131 18.12 36.09 4.41
CA VAL A 131 17.87 36.77 5.68
C VAL A 131 19.07 36.62 6.61
N VAL A 132 19.55 35.40 6.85
CA VAL A 132 20.70 35.12 7.73
C VAL A 132 21.96 35.94 7.37
N PRO A 133 22.38 36.07 6.10
CA PRO A 133 23.58 36.84 5.75
C PRO A 133 23.43 38.33 6.05
N LYS A 134 22.25 38.91 5.77
CA LYS A 134 21.98 40.32 6.09
C LYS A 134 22.08 40.61 7.58
N PHE A 135 21.59 39.70 8.41
CA PHE A 135 21.75 39.81 9.84
C PHE A 135 23.21 39.68 10.25
N ARG A 136 23.97 38.73 9.69
CA ARG A 136 25.41 38.58 9.96
C ARG A 136 26.20 39.87 9.62
N ASP A 137 25.90 40.50 8.48
CA ASP A 137 26.56 41.75 8.06
C ASP A 137 26.30 42.90 9.05
N VAL A 138 25.06 43.03 9.53
CA VAL A 138 24.68 44.04 10.53
C VAL A 138 25.38 43.78 11.88
N ALA A 139 25.46 42.52 12.32
CA ALA A 139 26.20 42.17 13.54
C ALA A 139 27.68 42.52 13.43
N ALA A 140 28.31 42.21 12.29
CA ALA A 140 29.71 42.49 12.05
C ALA A 140 29.99 44.00 12.04
N GLY A 141 29.11 44.80 11.43
CA GLY A 141 29.22 46.26 11.40
C GLY A 141 29.10 46.93 12.77
N MET A 142 28.39 46.31 13.72
CA MET A 142 28.19 46.84 15.07
C MET A 142 29.10 46.23 16.14
N ASN A 143 29.98 45.29 15.77
CA ASN A 143 30.89 44.59 16.69
C ASN A 143 30.21 43.94 17.91
N VAL A 144 28.92 43.57 17.77
CA VAL A 144 28.13 42.95 18.85
C VAL A 144 28.42 41.46 18.91
N LYS A 145 28.70 40.95 20.11
CA LYS A 145 28.85 39.49 20.33
C LYS A 145 27.51 38.80 20.14
N LEU A 146 27.45 37.87 19.18
CA LEU A 146 26.26 37.06 18.93
C LEU A 146 25.91 36.18 20.14
N SER A 147 24.61 36.04 20.43
CA SER A 147 24.12 35.08 21.44
C SER A 147 24.53 33.64 21.06
N PRO A 148 24.86 32.76 22.03
CA PRO A 148 25.20 31.37 21.76
C PRO A 148 24.17 30.64 20.89
N LEU A 149 22.88 30.94 21.09
CA LEU A 149 21.78 30.37 20.31
C LEU A 149 21.84 30.81 18.83
N THR A 150 22.10 32.10 18.56
CA THR A 150 22.21 32.63 17.20
C THR A 150 23.41 32.06 16.46
N THR A 151 24.55 31.94 17.15
CA THR A 151 25.76 31.32 16.60
C THR A 151 25.53 29.85 16.26
N PHE A 152 24.83 29.10 17.13
CA PHE A 152 24.47 27.70 16.90
C PHE A 152 23.56 27.54 15.66
N VAL A 153 22.51 28.37 15.56
CA VAL A 153 21.58 28.33 14.41
C VAL A 153 22.31 28.65 13.11
N PHE A 154 23.17 29.67 13.09
CA PHE A 154 23.92 30.03 11.89
C PHE A 154 24.92 28.94 11.48
N ALA A 155 25.61 28.32 12.45
CA ALA A 155 26.53 27.22 12.18
C ALA A 155 25.82 25.97 11.63
N THR A 156 24.59 25.70 12.08
CA THR A 156 23.84 24.48 11.75
C THR A 156 22.85 24.70 10.59
N SER A 157 22.67 25.93 10.12
CA SER A 157 21.67 26.31 9.11
C SER A 157 21.79 25.53 7.79
N ASN A 158 23.00 25.34 7.26
CA ASN A 158 23.22 24.55 6.05
C ASN A 158 22.84 23.08 6.25
N TRP A 159 23.20 22.50 7.39
CA TRP A 159 22.87 21.11 7.72
C TRP A 159 21.35 20.91 7.87
N LEU A 160 20.65 21.88 8.48
CA LEU A 160 19.19 21.86 8.60
C LEU A 160 18.50 21.86 7.22
N ILE A 161 19.01 22.63 6.25
CA ILE A 161 18.48 22.64 4.89
C ILE A 161 18.72 21.31 4.20
N GLU A 162 19.94 20.77 4.26
CA GLU A 162 20.26 19.48 3.65
C GLU A 162 19.40 18.35 4.23
N PHE A 163 19.19 18.37 5.55
CA PHE A 163 18.34 17.43 6.26
C PHE A 163 16.86 17.53 5.81
N GLU A 164 16.31 18.74 5.70
CA GLU A 164 14.94 18.97 5.22
C GLU A 164 14.75 18.59 3.75
N ILE A 165 15.73 18.90 2.89
CA ILE A 165 15.72 18.47 1.48
C ILE A 165 15.77 16.94 1.39
N PHE A 166 16.59 16.30 2.22
CA PHE A 166 16.65 14.84 2.29
C PHE A 166 15.31 14.23 2.72
N ILE A 167 14.66 14.78 3.77
CA ILE A 167 13.33 14.35 4.21
C ILE A 167 12.30 14.54 3.10
N PHE A 168 12.31 15.69 2.42
CA PHE A 168 11.41 15.97 1.31
C PHE A 168 11.59 14.95 0.17
N LEU A 169 12.83 14.72 -0.27
CA LEU A 169 13.13 13.74 -1.33
C LEU A 169 12.73 12.32 -0.91
N LEU A 170 12.93 11.96 0.36
CA LEU A 170 12.51 10.67 0.91
C LEU A 170 10.98 10.53 0.87
N LEU A 171 10.23 11.56 1.28
CA LEU A 171 8.76 11.56 1.24
C LEU A 171 8.23 11.49 -0.20
N VAL A 172 8.85 12.20 -1.14
CA VAL A 172 8.53 12.12 -2.57
C VAL A 172 8.78 10.70 -3.09
N LEU A 173 9.93 10.09 -2.76
CA LEU A 173 10.26 8.73 -3.16
C LEU A 173 9.26 7.71 -2.60
N ILE A 174 8.92 7.79 -1.31
CA ILE A 174 7.93 6.91 -0.67
C ILE A 174 6.57 7.06 -1.36
N THR A 175 6.15 8.29 -1.63
CA THR A 175 4.88 8.60 -2.30
C THR A 175 4.86 8.07 -3.72
N PHE A 176 5.96 8.22 -4.45
CA PHE A 176 6.12 7.70 -5.79
C PHE A 176 6.08 6.17 -5.83
N ILE A 177 6.75 5.48 -4.89
CA ILE A 177 6.67 4.01 -4.75
C ILE A 177 5.26 3.58 -4.38
N TYR A 178 4.58 4.32 -3.50
CA TYR A 178 3.22 4.01 -3.06
C TYR A 178 2.20 4.13 -4.19
N ILE A 179 2.26 5.22 -4.97
CA ILE A 179 1.33 5.53 -6.07
C ILE A 179 1.68 4.78 -7.35
N GLY A 180 2.98 4.61 -7.64
CA GLY A 180 3.51 3.93 -8.83
C GLY A 180 3.09 2.46 -8.95
N GLY A 181 2.55 1.89 -7.86
CA GLY A 181 1.90 0.59 -7.85
C GLY A 181 2.86 -0.56 -8.18
N PRO A 182 2.33 -1.73 -8.56
CA PRO A 182 3.14 -2.93 -8.82
C PRO A 182 4.16 -2.75 -9.95
N GLY A 183 3.97 -1.73 -10.81
CA GLY A 183 4.84 -1.46 -11.94
C GLY A 183 6.16 -0.81 -11.54
N VAL A 184 6.10 0.20 -10.68
CA VAL A 184 7.28 0.86 -10.11
C VAL A 184 7.95 -0.03 -9.08
N VAL A 185 7.16 -0.73 -8.26
CA VAL A 185 7.68 -1.74 -7.31
C VAL A 185 8.42 -2.85 -8.05
N ARG A 186 7.91 -3.35 -9.19
CA ARG A 186 8.60 -4.38 -9.97
C ARG A 186 9.83 -3.85 -10.72
N TRP A 187 9.86 -2.56 -11.06
CA TRP A 187 11.04 -1.91 -11.64
C TRP A 187 12.15 -1.75 -10.58
N PHE A 188 11.78 -1.48 -9.33
CA PHE A 188 12.69 -1.50 -8.18
C PHE A 188 12.98 -2.91 -7.65
N GLN A 189 12.15 -3.92 -7.94
CA GLN A 189 12.51 -5.33 -7.81
C GLN A 189 13.52 -5.66 -8.91
N PHE A 190 14.74 -5.17 -8.75
CA PHE A 190 15.91 -5.77 -9.37
C PHE A 190 15.91 -7.25 -8.97
N ARG A 191 15.51 -8.09 -9.93
CA ARG A 191 15.87 -9.50 -10.08
C ARG A 191 16.10 -10.25 -8.75
N GLY A 192 15.03 -10.52 -7.99
CA GLY A 192 15.03 -11.58 -6.99
C GLY A 192 15.35 -11.21 -5.54
N LEU A 193 15.43 -9.94 -5.16
CA LEU A 193 15.57 -9.58 -3.74
C LEU A 193 14.19 -9.44 -3.06
N PRO A 194 13.86 -10.25 -2.03
CA PRO A 194 12.57 -10.21 -1.32
C PRO A 194 12.40 -8.98 -0.42
N PHE A 195 13.20 -7.92 -0.61
CA PHE A 195 13.22 -6.73 0.25
C PHE A 195 11.88 -5.98 0.25
N LEU A 196 11.26 -5.82 -0.92
CA LEU A 196 9.96 -5.16 -1.05
C LEU A 196 8.82 -6.01 -0.46
N ASP A 197 8.91 -7.34 -0.57
CA ASP A 197 7.94 -8.27 0.01
C ASP A 197 8.08 -8.30 1.54
N TRP A 198 9.31 -8.18 2.04
CA TRP A 198 9.66 -8.01 3.45
C TRP A 198 9.16 -6.71 4.05
N ILE A 199 9.38 -5.59 3.37
CA ILE A 199 8.80 -4.30 3.75
C ILE A 199 7.26 -4.38 3.74
N ALA A 200 6.68 -4.99 2.71
CA ALA A 200 5.23 -5.14 2.62
C ALA A 200 4.65 -5.93 3.79
N TRP A 201 5.33 -6.97 4.27
CA TRP A 201 4.90 -7.70 5.46
C TRP A 201 5.16 -6.94 6.77
N ARG A 202 6.24 -6.14 6.85
CA ARG A 202 6.58 -5.35 8.05
C ARG A 202 5.61 -4.20 8.28
N ILE A 203 5.03 -3.67 7.22
CA ILE A 203 4.05 -2.59 7.26
C ILE A 203 2.70 -3.14 7.78
N PRO A 204 2.18 -2.68 8.94
CA PRO A 204 1.02 -3.27 9.61
C PRO A 204 -0.23 -3.37 8.72
N TRP A 205 -0.57 -2.30 7.99
CA TRP A 205 -1.77 -2.30 7.14
C TRP A 205 -1.63 -3.20 5.92
N LYS A 206 -0.42 -3.34 5.36
CA LYS A 206 -0.16 -4.27 4.24
C LYS A 206 -0.19 -5.71 4.72
N GLN A 207 0.37 -6.01 5.89
CA GLN A 207 0.25 -7.31 6.53
C GLN A 207 -1.23 -7.72 6.71
N LYS A 208 -2.08 -6.81 7.22
CA LYS A 208 -3.52 -7.06 7.39
C LYS A 208 -4.24 -7.30 6.06
N ARG A 209 -3.89 -6.58 5.00
CA ARG A 209 -4.41 -6.82 3.62
C ARG A 209 -3.98 -8.17 3.05
N LEU A 210 -2.73 -8.60 3.31
CA LEU A 210 -2.23 -9.91 2.91
C LEU A 210 -2.92 -11.03 3.69
N GLN A 211 -3.12 -10.85 5.00
CA GLN A 211 -3.90 -11.77 5.85
C GLN A 211 -5.34 -11.93 5.35
N ARG A 212 -6.01 -10.81 5.01
CA ARG A 212 -7.35 -10.83 4.40
C ARG A 212 -7.35 -11.62 3.10
N THR A 213 -6.41 -11.34 2.20
CA THR A 213 -6.31 -12.01 0.89
C THR A 213 -6.12 -13.52 1.03
N PHE A 214 -5.21 -13.93 1.92
CA PHE A 214 -4.97 -15.33 2.22
C PHE A 214 -6.22 -16.00 2.79
N SER A 215 -6.82 -15.39 3.82
CA SER A 215 -8.00 -15.96 4.47
C SER A 215 -9.20 -16.05 3.53
N ALA A 216 -9.50 -15.00 2.75
CA ALA A 216 -10.63 -15.01 1.82
C ALA A 216 -10.50 -16.11 0.76
N MET A 217 -9.28 -16.38 0.27
CA MET A 217 -9.06 -17.49 -0.63
C MET A 217 -9.17 -18.84 0.08
N LEU A 218 -8.57 -18.96 1.26
CA LEU A 218 -8.61 -20.19 2.04
C LEU A 218 -10.06 -20.60 2.33
N THR A 219 -10.91 -19.68 2.78
CA THR A 219 -12.32 -19.99 3.11
C THR A 219 -13.10 -20.47 1.91
N VAL A 220 -12.92 -19.84 0.75
CA VAL A 220 -13.56 -20.26 -0.50
C VAL A 220 -13.12 -21.66 -0.92
N LEU A 221 -11.83 -21.97 -0.78
CA LEU A 221 -11.31 -23.28 -1.15
C LEU A 221 -11.81 -24.36 -0.20
N LEU A 222 -11.85 -24.08 1.11
CA LEU A 222 -12.39 -25.00 2.12
C LEU A 222 -13.89 -25.26 1.90
N ASP A 223 -14.70 -24.22 1.67
CA ASP A 223 -16.12 -24.35 1.32
C ASP A 223 -16.32 -25.12 0.01
N GLY A 224 -15.37 -24.96 -0.93
CA GLY A 224 -15.33 -25.67 -2.20
C GLY A 224 -14.93 -27.15 -2.08
N GLY A 225 -14.61 -27.65 -0.88
CA GLY A 225 -14.21 -29.03 -0.60
C GLY A 225 -12.75 -29.34 -0.98
N VAL A 226 -11.91 -28.33 -1.20
CA VAL A 226 -10.50 -28.52 -1.55
C VAL A 226 -9.74 -29.02 -0.32
N PRO A 227 -8.88 -30.05 -0.44
CA PRO A 227 -8.10 -30.55 0.68
C PRO A 227 -7.28 -29.45 1.37
N GLU A 228 -7.22 -29.45 2.71
CA GLU A 228 -6.67 -28.34 3.51
C GLU A 228 -5.25 -27.92 3.09
N ALA A 229 -4.35 -28.88 2.87
CA ALA A 229 -2.98 -28.61 2.45
C ALA A 229 -2.91 -27.94 1.07
N GLU A 230 -3.77 -28.36 0.14
CA GLU A 230 -3.86 -27.74 -1.18
C GLU A 230 -4.53 -26.35 -1.10
N ALA A 231 -5.57 -26.20 -0.28
CA ALA A 231 -6.24 -24.95 -0.04
C ALA A 231 -5.27 -23.88 0.51
N VAL A 232 -4.43 -24.24 1.48
CA VAL A 232 -3.39 -23.37 2.05
C VAL A 232 -2.33 -22.99 1.00
N ARG A 233 -1.89 -23.94 0.17
CA ARG A 233 -0.93 -23.68 -0.92
C ARG A 233 -1.47 -22.63 -1.88
N LEU A 234 -2.67 -22.87 -2.39
CA LEU A 234 -3.33 -22.01 -3.37
C LEU A 234 -3.67 -20.64 -2.78
N ALA A 235 -4.11 -20.58 -1.52
CA ALA A 235 -4.32 -19.33 -0.80
C ALA A 235 -3.03 -18.51 -0.64
N GLY A 236 -1.91 -19.18 -0.35
CA GLY A 236 -0.58 -18.57 -0.32
C GLY A 236 -0.19 -17.96 -1.67
N ASP A 237 -0.40 -18.70 -2.77
CA ASP A 237 -0.11 -18.24 -4.13
C ASP A 237 -0.94 -17.01 -4.52
N CYS A 238 -2.20 -16.95 -4.09
CA CYS A 238 -3.13 -15.84 -4.35
C CYS A 238 -2.71 -14.51 -3.70
N THR A 239 -1.91 -14.53 -2.64
CA THR A 239 -1.41 -13.28 -2.01
C THR A 239 -0.43 -12.50 -2.87
N ALA A 240 0.18 -13.15 -3.88
CA ALA A 240 1.23 -12.61 -4.73
C ALA A 240 2.43 -12.02 -3.95
N ASN A 241 2.75 -12.56 -2.76
CA ASN A 241 3.86 -12.14 -1.90
C ASN A 241 4.69 -13.37 -1.46
N GLU A 242 6.02 -13.32 -1.60
CA GLU A 242 6.89 -14.46 -1.28
C GLU A 242 6.87 -14.85 0.20
N ILE A 243 6.75 -13.89 1.12
CA ILE A 243 6.72 -14.18 2.55
C ILE A 243 5.45 -14.92 2.92
N CYS A 244 4.31 -14.52 2.35
CA CYS A 244 3.05 -15.24 2.52
C CYS A 244 3.13 -16.66 1.96
N ARG A 245 3.76 -16.86 0.79
CA ARG A 245 4.01 -18.20 0.23
C ARG A 245 4.88 -19.06 1.15
N HIS A 246 5.98 -18.51 1.65
CA HIS A 246 6.88 -19.23 2.56
C HIS A 246 6.20 -19.58 3.90
N ARG A 247 5.40 -18.66 4.46
CA ARG A 247 4.60 -18.95 5.66
C ARG A 247 3.54 -20.03 5.38
N ALA A 248 2.87 -19.98 4.23
CA ALA A 248 1.92 -21.02 3.83
C ALA A 248 2.59 -22.40 3.70
N GLN A 249 3.81 -22.47 3.18
CA GLN A 249 4.59 -23.73 3.13
C GLN A 249 4.85 -24.32 4.53
N ARG A 250 5.09 -23.48 5.55
CA ARG A 250 5.24 -23.95 6.94
C ARG A 250 3.93 -24.51 7.50
N VAL A 251 2.80 -23.89 7.17
CA VAL A 251 1.47 -24.42 7.52
C VAL A 251 1.25 -25.79 6.87
N ILE A 252 1.58 -25.92 5.58
CA ILE A 252 1.47 -27.19 4.84
C ILE A 252 2.34 -28.28 5.48
N ALA A 253 3.58 -27.97 5.82
CA ALA A 253 4.48 -28.91 6.48
C ALA A 253 3.91 -29.41 7.82
N ALA A 254 3.26 -28.53 8.59
CA ALA A 254 2.59 -28.91 9.84
C ALA A 254 1.35 -29.80 9.60
N LEU A 255 0.54 -29.49 8.58
CA LEU A 255 -0.60 -30.32 8.18
C LEU A 255 -0.17 -31.73 7.76
N GLN A 256 0.94 -31.83 7.00
CA GLN A 256 1.53 -33.12 6.60
C GLN A 256 2.04 -33.94 7.79
N GLN A 257 2.38 -33.29 8.90
CA GLN A 257 2.76 -33.93 10.17
C GLN A 257 1.54 -34.30 11.04
N GLY A 258 0.31 -34.09 10.56
CA GLY A 258 -0.92 -34.42 11.27
C GLY A 258 -1.44 -33.34 12.21
N ALA A 259 -0.88 -32.12 12.16
CA ALA A 259 -1.47 -30.99 12.88
C ALA A 259 -2.82 -30.61 12.26
N LYS A 260 -3.78 -30.19 13.09
CA LYS A 260 -5.05 -29.63 12.61
C LYS A 260 -4.84 -28.27 11.94
N LEU A 261 -5.69 -27.90 10.99
CA LEU A 261 -5.58 -26.65 10.25
C LEU A 261 -5.60 -25.40 11.14
N ASP A 262 -6.51 -25.36 12.11
CA ASP A 262 -6.62 -24.24 13.06
C ASP A 262 -5.32 -24.04 13.85
N ASP A 263 -4.68 -25.14 14.27
CA ASP A 263 -3.37 -25.11 14.94
C ASP A 263 -2.23 -24.76 13.99
N ALA A 264 -2.21 -25.31 12.78
CA ALA A 264 -1.14 -25.11 11.80
C ALA A 264 -1.05 -23.64 11.35
N VAL A 265 -2.20 -22.93 11.29
CA VAL A 265 -2.29 -21.54 10.87
C VAL A 265 -1.55 -20.56 11.80
N ARG A 266 -1.16 -20.98 13.02
CA ARG A 266 -0.27 -20.19 13.89
C ARG A 266 1.05 -19.79 13.22
N PHE A 267 1.55 -20.60 12.27
CA PHE A 267 2.77 -20.27 11.52
C PHE A 267 2.55 -19.15 10.49
N PHE A 268 1.30 -18.86 10.15
CA PHE A 268 0.91 -17.76 9.26
C PHE A 268 0.63 -16.48 10.06
N ASP A 269 -0.15 -16.59 11.14
CA ASP A 269 -0.49 -15.48 12.03
C ASP A 269 -0.17 -15.80 13.50
N ASP A 270 0.78 -15.05 14.06
CA ASP A 270 1.31 -15.29 15.41
C ASP A 270 0.37 -14.74 16.52
N THR A 271 -0.69 -14.01 16.17
CA THR A 271 -1.59 -13.35 17.15
C THR A 271 -2.60 -14.29 17.81
N GLY A 272 -2.84 -15.47 17.23
CA GLY A 272 -3.89 -16.40 17.67
C GLY A 272 -5.32 -16.02 17.24
N GLU A 273 -5.53 -14.79 16.73
CA GLU A 273 -6.84 -14.34 16.23
C GLU A 273 -7.30 -15.25 15.08
N PHE A 274 -6.43 -15.56 14.12
CA PHE A 274 -6.79 -16.41 12.98
C PHE A 274 -7.14 -17.85 13.39
N ARG A 275 -6.37 -18.43 14.32
CA ARG A 275 -6.65 -19.77 14.87
C ARG A 275 -8.04 -19.82 15.49
N TRP A 276 -8.33 -18.91 16.42
CA TRP A 276 -9.63 -18.85 17.10
C TRP A 276 -10.78 -18.68 16.11
N ARG A 277 -10.60 -17.82 15.09
CA ARG A 277 -11.61 -17.59 14.04
C ARG A 277 -11.88 -18.85 13.20
N LEU A 278 -10.84 -19.61 12.84
CA LEU A 278 -11.00 -20.87 12.12
C LEU A 278 -11.67 -21.95 12.97
N THR A 279 -11.26 -22.12 14.22
CA THR A 279 -11.88 -23.09 15.14
C THR A 279 -13.39 -22.81 15.30
N ASN A 280 -13.79 -21.54 15.39
CA ASN A 280 -15.20 -21.17 15.46
C ASN A 280 -15.93 -21.33 14.12
N ALA A 281 -15.25 -21.10 12.99
CA ALA A 281 -15.84 -21.26 11.66
C ALA A 281 -16.21 -22.72 11.35
N VAL A 282 -15.46 -23.70 11.89
CA VAL A 282 -15.80 -25.14 11.77
C VAL A 282 -17.19 -25.45 12.33
N HIS A 283 -17.64 -24.71 13.35
CA HIS A 283 -18.93 -24.91 14.01
C HIS A 283 -20.06 -24.08 13.37
N ALA A 284 -19.76 -23.27 12.36
CA ALA A 284 -20.74 -22.40 11.71
C ALA A 284 -21.55 -23.17 10.64
N HIS A 285 -22.87 -22.99 10.65
CA HIS A 285 -23.78 -23.68 9.71
C HIS A 285 -23.77 -23.10 8.27
N GLY A 286 -23.14 -21.94 8.04
CA GLY A 286 -23.14 -21.22 6.75
C GLY A 286 -21.87 -21.35 5.91
N GLY A 287 -20.94 -22.23 6.28
CA GLY A 287 -19.63 -22.33 5.64
C GLY A 287 -18.59 -21.34 6.19
N PHE A 288 -17.33 -21.55 5.82
CA PHE A 288 -16.17 -20.78 6.25
C PHE A 288 -16.21 -19.35 5.74
N LEU A 289 -16.65 -19.11 4.51
CA LEU A 289 -16.71 -17.77 3.92
C LEU A 289 -17.66 -16.87 4.72
N ASP A 290 -18.85 -17.36 5.05
CA ASP A 290 -19.83 -16.57 5.79
C ASP A 290 -19.38 -16.35 7.25
N ALA A 291 -18.78 -17.36 7.87
CA ALA A 291 -18.25 -17.26 9.24
C ALA A 291 -17.11 -16.24 9.37
N LEU A 292 -16.26 -16.11 8.34
CA LEU A 292 -15.07 -15.25 8.37
C LEU A 292 -15.26 -13.91 7.66
N ARG A 293 -16.38 -13.69 6.98
CA ARG A 293 -16.68 -12.43 6.27
C ARG A 293 -16.53 -11.20 7.17
N GLY A 294 -17.11 -11.24 8.37
CA GLY A 294 -17.00 -10.14 9.34
C GLY A 294 -15.56 -9.90 9.81
N TRP A 295 -14.72 -10.95 9.83
CA TRP A 295 -13.30 -10.79 10.12
C TRP A 295 -12.53 -10.18 8.94
N HIS A 296 -12.84 -10.58 7.70
CA HIS A 296 -12.26 -9.95 6.51
C HIS A 296 -12.56 -8.45 6.49
N GLU A 297 -13.81 -8.06 6.75
CA GLU A 297 -14.24 -6.65 6.87
C GLU A 297 -13.46 -5.92 7.98
N SER A 298 -13.30 -6.55 9.14
CA SER A 298 -12.49 -6.00 10.24
C SER A 298 -11.01 -5.82 9.88
N LEU A 299 -10.40 -6.78 9.16
CA LEU A 299 -9.01 -6.68 8.70
C LEU A 299 -8.83 -5.50 7.75
N ASP A 300 -9.79 -5.26 6.85
CA ASP A 300 -9.75 -4.12 5.94
C ASP A 300 -9.95 -2.79 6.67
N ALA A 301 -10.87 -2.74 7.64
CA ALA A 301 -11.09 -1.57 8.47
C ALA A 301 -9.85 -1.24 9.31
N LYS A 302 -9.24 -2.24 9.97
CA LYS A 302 -7.98 -2.08 10.73
C LYS A 302 -6.83 -1.62 9.84
N ALA A 303 -6.69 -2.22 8.65
CA ALA A 303 -5.67 -1.82 7.69
C ALA A 303 -5.86 -0.35 7.27
N PHE A 304 -7.11 0.05 7.02
CA PHE A 304 -7.43 1.41 6.66
C PHE A 304 -7.13 2.41 7.80
N GLN A 305 -7.58 2.09 9.01
CA GLN A 305 -7.33 2.93 10.18
C GLN A 305 -5.83 3.09 10.47
N GLN A 306 -5.04 2.02 10.34
CA GLN A 306 -3.58 2.07 10.50
C GLN A 306 -2.91 2.91 9.42
N GLU A 307 -3.37 2.80 8.18
CA GLU A 307 -2.89 3.60 7.05
C GLU A 307 -3.13 5.10 7.29
N GLU A 308 -4.35 5.46 7.68
CA GLU A 308 -4.75 6.85 7.97
C GLU A 308 -4.04 7.41 9.22
N THR A 309 -4.02 6.65 10.32
CA THR A 309 -3.35 7.08 11.57
C THR A 309 -1.86 7.32 11.34
N THR A 310 -1.18 6.43 10.59
CA THR A 310 0.24 6.61 10.29
C THR A 310 0.46 7.87 9.44
N ALA A 311 -0.39 8.12 8.43
CA ALA A 311 -0.30 9.32 7.62
C ALA A 311 -0.50 10.61 8.44
N HIS A 312 -1.48 10.64 9.35
CA HIS A 312 -1.73 11.78 10.24
C HIS A 312 -0.61 11.99 11.26
N VAL A 313 -0.06 10.92 11.84
CA VAL A 313 1.05 11.00 12.81
C VAL A 313 2.32 11.50 12.13
N VAL A 314 2.68 10.98 10.95
CA VAL A 314 3.84 11.44 10.19
C VAL A 314 3.70 12.92 9.84
N THR A 315 2.52 13.34 9.40
CA THR A 315 2.28 14.73 8.99
C THR A 315 2.28 15.68 10.18
N SER A 316 1.55 15.34 11.24
CA SER A 316 1.53 16.14 12.47
C SER A 316 2.93 16.25 13.06
N GLY A 317 3.70 15.16 13.05
CA GLY A 317 5.09 15.14 13.48
C GLY A 317 5.97 16.08 12.65
N LEU A 318 5.82 16.04 11.32
CA LEU A 318 6.55 16.94 10.41
C LEU A 318 6.17 18.41 10.67
N VAL A 319 4.88 18.73 10.83
CA VAL A 319 4.43 20.10 11.13
C VAL A 319 4.98 20.60 12.46
N ILE A 320 5.00 19.76 13.49
CA ILE A 320 5.56 20.10 14.81
C ILE A 320 7.08 20.33 14.70
N LEU A 321 7.80 19.44 14.02
CA LEU A 321 9.23 19.56 13.76
C LEU A 321 9.54 20.90 13.05
N ASN A 322 8.81 21.17 11.99
CA ASN A 322 8.90 22.38 11.18
C ASN A 322 8.62 23.64 12.02
N GLY A 323 7.57 23.60 12.83
CA GLY A 323 7.22 24.68 13.76
C GLY A 323 8.32 24.94 14.79
N ALA A 324 8.89 23.89 15.37
CA ALA A 324 9.99 24.00 16.32
C ALA A 324 11.25 24.61 15.67
N LEU A 325 11.56 24.22 14.43
CA LEU A 325 12.69 24.73 13.67
C LEU A 325 12.49 26.22 13.33
N VAL A 326 11.30 26.62 12.88
CA VAL A 326 10.97 28.04 12.65
C VAL A 326 11.03 28.84 13.94
N ALA A 327 10.50 28.32 15.05
CA ALA A 327 10.57 28.99 16.35
C ALA A 327 12.02 29.18 16.81
N LEU A 328 12.88 28.19 16.59
CA LEU A 328 14.31 28.27 16.90
C LEU A 328 15.00 29.38 16.08
N ILE A 329 14.74 29.44 14.77
CA ILE A 329 15.30 30.48 13.88
C ILE A 329 14.77 31.86 14.27
N ALA A 330 13.46 32.00 14.47
CA ALA A 330 12.84 33.26 14.87
C ALA A 330 13.41 33.76 16.20
N THR A 331 13.57 32.88 17.19
CA THR A 331 14.15 33.25 18.50
C THR A 331 15.60 33.71 18.35
N ALA A 332 16.40 33.03 17.52
CA ALA A 332 17.77 33.43 17.22
C ALA A 332 17.84 34.81 16.55
N MET A 333 16.92 35.10 15.63
CA MET A 333 16.86 36.37 14.92
C MET A 333 16.35 37.52 15.80
N PHE A 334 15.24 37.33 16.52
CA PHE A 334 14.72 38.35 17.43
C PHE A 334 15.67 38.61 18.59
N GLY A 335 16.30 37.57 19.14
CA GLY A 335 17.34 37.73 20.18
C GLY A 335 18.52 38.57 19.68
N MET A 336 18.92 38.38 18.44
CA MET A 336 19.94 39.19 17.79
C MET A 336 19.50 40.66 17.62
N LEU A 337 18.26 40.90 17.18
CA LEU A 337 17.71 42.24 17.03
C LEU A 337 17.61 42.98 18.38
N VAL A 338 17.24 42.28 19.46
CA VAL A 338 17.24 42.84 20.81
C VAL A 338 18.66 43.20 21.28
N MET A 339 19.65 42.36 20.99
CA MET A 339 21.05 42.68 21.29
C MET A 339 21.55 43.90 20.53
N ILE A 340 21.22 44.00 19.24
CA ILE A 340 21.51 45.17 18.39
C ILE A 340 20.88 46.43 19.01
N LEU A 341 19.58 46.39 19.34
CA LEU A 341 18.87 47.52 19.92
C LEU A 341 19.47 47.96 21.27
N LYS A 342 19.79 47.00 22.16
CA LYS A 342 20.46 47.30 23.43
C LYS A 342 21.87 47.87 23.23
N GLY A 343 22.59 47.42 22.21
CA GLY A 343 23.89 47.96 21.83
C GLY A 343 23.81 49.43 21.37
N VAL A 344 22.79 49.78 20.58
CA VAL A 344 22.53 51.18 20.20
C VAL A 344 22.13 52.02 21.41
N LEU A 345 21.18 51.54 22.22
CA LEU A 345 20.67 52.27 23.40
C LEU A 345 21.71 52.45 24.53
N ALA A 346 22.81 51.69 24.53
CA ALA A 346 23.89 51.84 25.49
C ALA A 346 25.06 52.70 24.95
N ALA A 347 25.03 53.08 23.67
CA ALA A 347 26.02 53.94 23.03
C ALA A 347 25.60 55.43 23.03
N ASP A 348 24.33 55.71 23.31
CA ASP A 348 23.80 57.02 23.73
C ASP A 348 23.84 57.14 25.27
#